data_AF-A0A8J6MPD2-F1
#
_entry.id   AF-A0A8J6MPD2-F1
#
_cell.length_a   1.000
_cell.length_b   1.000
_cell.length_c   1.000
_cell.angle_alpha   90.00
_cell.angle_beta   90.00
_cell.angle_gamma   90.00
#
_symmetry.space_group_name_H-M   'P 1'
#
loop_
_entity.id
_entity.type
_entity.pdbx_description
1 polymer ?
#
loop_
_entity_poly.entity_id
_entity_poly.type
_entity_poly.pdbx_seq_one_letter_code
_entity_poly.pdbx_strand_id
1 'polypeptide(L)'
;MIKEYLAVKLVNKDSQIGLSLSCGDYFAIKDQNTIFSEADFLRAYHDTDFVRSLPTAKLVEKLESQPAEDVAQYMQNLLDSIGSTHMNERGRLLYLANELHTPALLSFWTNVLERKPKGLENEATLLDAKEPGVDLLELRNEIYSSLRNLAVFSYKDESALDALTRYAKAPDPNFNNTLFRKEAYYRIREVNATAAARTISELSKSDPLRAAPSHD
;
A
#
# COMPACT_ATOMS: atom_id res chain seq x y z
N MET A 1 44.41 -12.30 23.56
CA MET A 1 45.77 -12.87 23.37
C MET A 1 45.71 -13.75 22.14
N ILE A 2 45.96 -13.25 20.92
CA ILE A 2 47.27 -12.96 20.29
C ILE A 2 48.23 -14.14 20.34
N LYS A 3 48.50 -14.71 19.15
CA LYS A 3 49.81 -15.10 18.55
C LYS A 3 49.50 -15.99 17.33
N GLU A 4 49.50 -15.48 16.10
CA GLU A 4 50.67 -15.35 15.20
C GLU A 4 51.59 -16.58 15.21
N TYR A 5 51.86 -17.17 14.04
CA TYR A 5 53.21 -17.18 13.46
C TYR A 5 53.18 -17.53 11.97
N LEU A 6 53.60 -16.54 11.17
CA LEU A 6 54.07 -16.71 9.80
C LEU A 6 55.32 -17.60 9.76
N ALA A 7 55.43 -18.42 8.71
CA ALA A 7 56.71 -18.89 8.21
C ALA A 7 56.86 -18.43 6.76
N VAL A 8 57.46 -17.25 6.60
CA VAL A 8 58.01 -16.75 5.33
C VAL A 8 59.38 -17.40 5.14
N LYS A 9 59.60 -18.04 4.00
CA LYS A 9 60.96 -18.30 3.49
C LYS A 9 61.10 -17.63 2.13
N LEU A 10 61.79 -16.50 2.16
CA LEU A 10 62.28 -15.72 1.02
C LEU A 10 63.52 -16.39 0.43
N VAL A 11 63.55 -16.59 -0.89
CA VAL A 11 64.74 -16.45 -1.77
C VAL A 11 64.20 -16.05 -3.16
N ASN A 12 64.05 -14.77 -3.49
CA ASN A 12 65.06 -13.78 -3.93
C ASN A 12 65.53 -14.00 -5.38
N LYS A 13 64.98 -13.25 -6.35
CA LYS A 13 65.69 -12.18 -7.09
C LYS A 13 64.89 -11.66 -8.28
N ASP A 14 64.82 -10.34 -8.33
CA ASP A 14 64.65 -9.47 -9.49
C ASP A 14 63.27 -9.33 -10.15
N SER A 15 62.86 -8.06 -10.20
CA SER A 15 62.01 -7.43 -11.22
C SER A 15 60.53 -7.21 -10.89
N GLN A 16 60.32 -6.02 -10.35
CA GLN A 16 59.20 -5.10 -10.57
C GLN A 16 58.06 -5.52 -11.52
N ILE A 17 56.84 -5.42 -10.95
CA ILE A 17 55.62 -4.84 -11.53
C ILE A 17 55.01 -5.57 -12.73
N GLY A 18 53.98 -6.35 -12.41
CA GLY A 18 52.96 -6.83 -13.33
C GLY A 18 51.86 -7.55 -12.57
N LEU A 19 50.94 -6.81 -11.95
CA LEU A 19 49.70 -7.38 -11.42
C LEU A 19 48.83 -7.82 -12.61
N SER A 20 49.05 -9.04 -13.12
CA SER A 20 48.05 -9.72 -13.94
C SER A 20 47.06 -10.41 -13.00
N LEU A 21 45.95 -9.73 -12.70
CA LEU A 21 44.75 -10.37 -12.18
C LEU A 21 44.18 -11.23 -13.32
N SER A 22 44.53 -12.52 -13.35
CA SER A 22 43.89 -13.47 -14.26
C SER A 22 42.50 -13.81 -13.74
N CYS A 23 41.53 -13.42 -14.55
CA CYS A 23 40.12 -13.74 -14.52
C CYS A 23 39.86 -15.23 -14.20
N GLY A 24 39.07 -15.49 -13.17
CA GLY A 24 38.59 -16.82 -12.83
C GLY A 24 38.13 -16.83 -11.38
N ASP A 25 36.83 -16.99 -11.16
CA ASP A 25 36.18 -17.13 -9.84
C ASP A 25 35.75 -15.84 -9.14
N TYR A 26 35.33 -14.83 -9.93
CA TYR A 26 34.33 -13.89 -9.43
C TYR A 26 32.98 -14.61 -9.36
N PHE A 27 32.51 -14.78 -8.12
CA PHE A 27 31.15 -15.12 -7.71
C PHE A 27 30.13 -15.10 -8.83
N ALA A 28 29.64 -16.28 -9.21
CA ALA A 28 28.32 -16.39 -9.81
C ALA A 28 27.30 -15.91 -8.76
N ILE A 29 27.04 -14.60 -8.74
CA ILE A 29 25.77 -14.07 -8.25
C ILE A 29 24.74 -14.70 -9.20
N LYS A 30 24.15 -15.81 -8.76
CA LYS A 30 22.91 -16.27 -9.37
C LYS A 30 21.88 -15.19 -9.06
N ASP A 31 21.72 -14.31 -10.04
CA ASP A 31 20.60 -13.42 -10.22
C ASP A 31 19.34 -14.30 -10.23
N GLN A 32 18.81 -14.59 -9.05
CA GLN A 32 17.54 -15.25 -8.85
C GLN A 32 16.50 -14.17 -8.62
N ASN A 33 16.31 -13.31 -9.63
CA ASN A 33 15.02 -12.69 -9.91
C ASN A 33 14.01 -13.80 -10.23
N THR A 34 13.72 -14.62 -9.23
CA THR A 34 12.62 -15.58 -9.31
C THR A 34 11.38 -14.72 -9.19
N ILE A 35 10.67 -14.57 -10.31
CA ILE A 35 9.37 -13.91 -10.32
C ILE A 35 8.53 -14.56 -9.23
N PHE A 36 8.01 -13.75 -8.31
CA PHE A 36 7.11 -14.22 -7.26
C PHE A 36 5.91 -14.89 -7.89
N SER A 37 5.69 -16.17 -7.59
CA SER A 37 4.37 -16.75 -7.76
C SER A 37 3.42 -16.24 -6.67
N GLU A 38 2.11 -16.31 -6.90
CA GLU A 38 1.10 -16.01 -5.87
C GLU A 38 1.32 -16.84 -4.59
N ALA A 39 1.70 -18.11 -4.74
CA ALA A 39 1.99 -18.99 -3.60
C ALA A 39 3.22 -18.53 -2.81
N ASP A 40 4.24 -17.99 -3.48
CA ASP A 40 5.40 -17.40 -2.80
C ASP A 40 5.01 -16.09 -2.10
N PHE A 41 4.11 -15.30 -2.69
CA PHE A 41 3.57 -14.07 -2.10
C PHE A 41 2.87 -14.39 -0.79
N LEU A 42 1.93 -15.32 -0.82
CA LEU A 42 1.19 -15.74 0.37
C LEU A 42 2.13 -16.27 1.45
N ARG A 43 3.10 -17.11 1.09
CA ARG A 43 4.09 -17.62 2.06
C ARG A 43 4.89 -16.49 2.70
N ALA A 44 5.45 -15.59 1.89
CA ALA A 44 6.25 -14.48 2.40
C ALA A 44 5.42 -13.51 3.25
N TYR A 45 4.18 -13.26 2.86
CA TYR A 45 3.22 -12.45 3.61
C TYR A 45 2.94 -13.08 4.99
N HIS A 46 2.59 -14.37 5.05
CA HIS A 46 2.29 -15.05 6.32
C HIS A 46 3.50 -15.20 7.23
N ASP A 47 4.70 -15.40 6.67
CA ASP A 47 5.95 -15.56 7.43
C ASP A 47 6.50 -14.22 7.94
N THR A 48 5.96 -13.08 7.49
CA THR A 48 6.44 -11.75 7.87
C THR A 48 5.88 -11.30 9.21
N ASP A 49 6.79 -10.96 10.13
CA ASP A 49 6.46 -10.27 11.38
C ASP A 49 6.27 -8.77 11.13
N PHE A 50 5.04 -8.38 10.82
CA PHE A 50 4.64 -6.99 10.57
C PHE A 50 4.78 -6.06 11.80
N VAL A 51 5.02 -6.61 13.00
CA VAL A 51 5.29 -5.78 14.20
C VAL A 51 6.70 -5.20 14.15
N ARG A 52 7.62 -5.79 13.37
CA ARG A 52 9.01 -5.37 13.27
C ARG A 52 9.26 -4.66 11.94
N SER A 53 9.99 -3.54 11.99
CA SER A 53 10.30 -2.74 10.79
C SER A 53 11.17 -3.49 9.78
N LEU A 54 12.19 -4.23 10.22
CA LEU A 54 13.16 -4.87 9.32
C LEU A 54 12.56 -6.00 8.45
N PRO A 55 11.77 -6.95 8.99
CA PRO A 55 11.09 -7.95 8.17
C PRO A 55 10.15 -7.32 7.13
N THR A 56 9.35 -6.32 7.54
CA THR A 56 8.46 -5.60 6.62
C THR A 56 9.25 -4.92 5.49
N ALA A 57 10.30 -4.17 5.83
CA ALA A 57 11.11 -3.48 4.82
C ALA A 57 11.74 -4.45 3.81
N LYS A 58 12.18 -5.63 4.26
CA LYS A 58 12.69 -6.68 3.37
C LYS A 58 11.61 -7.26 2.46
N LEU A 59 10.39 -7.45 2.96
CA LEU A 59 9.28 -7.88 2.12
C LEU A 59 8.94 -6.80 1.08
N VAL A 60 8.85 -5.54 1.49
CA VAL A 60 8.59 -4.39 0.59
C VAL A 60 9.64 -4.31 -0.50
N GLU A 61 10.93 -4.30 -0.16
CA GLU A 61 12.03 -4.29 -1.14
C GLU A 61 11.92 -5.46 -2.11
N LYS A 62 11.58 -6.64 -1.60
CA LYS A 62 11.41 -7.84 -2.42
C LYS A 62 10.23 -7.69 -3.37
N LEU A 63 9.10 -7.15 -2.95
CA LEU A 63 7.92 -6.94 -3.79
C LEU A 63 8.13 -5.81 -4.81
N GLU A 64 8.84 -4.74 -4.46
CA GLU A 64 9.18 -3.64 -5.38
C GLU A 64 10.12 -4.09 -6.51
N SER A 65 10.87 -5.18 -6.32
CA SER A 65 11.67 -5.81 -7.38
C SER A 65 10.86 -6.66 -8.37
N GLN A 66 9.57 -6.88 -8.13
CA GLN A 66 8.68 -7.70 -8.96
C GLN A 66 7.87 -6.84 -9.92
N PRO A 67 7.27 -7.43 -10.98
CA PRO A 67 6.29 -6.72 -11.80
C PRO A 67 5.14 -6.19 -10.94
N ALA A 68 4.91 -4.89 -10.99
CA ALA A 68 3.94 -4.20 -10.15
C ALA A 68 2.50 -4.72 -10.30
N GLU A 69 2.11 -5.08 -11.53
CA GLU A 69 0.79 -5.61 -11.84
C GLU A 69 0.55 -6.98 -11.18
N ASP A 70 1.56 -7.84 -11.14
CA ASP A 70 1.47 -9.16 -10.49
C ASP A 70 1.31 -8.98 -8.98
N VAL A 71 2.10 -8.09 -8.37
CA VAL A 71 1.98 -7.76 -6.94
C VAL A 71 0.60 -7.22 -6.61
N ALA A 72 0.11 -6.26 -7.41
CA ALA A 72 -1.23 -5.70 -7.22
C ALA A 72 -2.32 -6.76 -7.34
N GLN A 73 -2.20 -7.68 -8.30
CA GLN A 73 -3.12 -8.79 -8.47
C GLN A 73 -3.11 -9.74 -7.26
N TYR A 74 -1.94 -10.11 -6.75
CA TYR A 74 -1.83 -10.99 -5.57
C TYR A 74 -2.44 -10.34 -4.33
N MET A 75 -2.23 -9.04 -4.15
CA MET A 75 -2.83 -8.28 -3.05
C MET A 75 -4.34 -8.19 -3.17
N GLN A 76 -4.87 -7.99 -4.38
CA GLN A 76 -6.30 -8.01 -4.63
C GLN A 76 -6.91 -9.40 -4.36
N ASN A 77 -6.28 -10.47 -4.86
CA ASN A 77 -6.74 -11.83 -4.62
C ASN A 77 -6.77 -12.16 -3.11
N LEU A 78 -5.75 -11.74 -2.37
CA LEU A 78 -5.70 -11.92 -0.93
C LEU A 78 -6.81 -11.11 -0.23
N LEU A 79 -7.03 -9.85 -0.64
CA LEU A 79 -8.13 -9.01 -0.13
C LEU A 79 -9.50 -9.70 -0.33
N ASP A 80 -9.74 -10.25 -1.53
CA ASP A 80 -10.96 -10.96 -1.88
C ASP A 80 -11.13 -12.24 -1.05
N SER A 81 -10.04 -12.98 -0.82
CA SER A 81 -10.06 -14.22 -0.03
C SER A 81 -10.31 -13.99 1.47
N ILE A 82 -9.80 -12.88 2.02
CA ILE A 82 -10.02 -12.50 3.43
C ILE A 82 -11.49 -12.11 3.65
N GLY A 83 -12.07 -11.37 2.70
CA GLY A 83 -13.44 -10.86 2.82
C GLY A 83 -13.66 -10.07 4.11
N SER A 84 -14.74 -10.37 4.80
CA SER A 84 -15.16 -9.77 6.07
C SER A 84 -14.82 -10.60 7.32
N THR A 85 -14.02 -11.67 7.16
CA THR A 85 -13.87 -12.71 8.19
C THR A 85 -12.62 -12.55 9.06
N HIS A 86 -11.55 -11.95 8.54
CA HIS A 86 -10.26 -11.86 9.20
C HIS A 86 -9.69 -10.42 9.21
N MET A 87 -10.26 -9.55 10.07
CA MET A 87 -9.87 -8.13 10.16
C MET A 87 -8.38 -7.89 10.46
N ASN A 88 -7.78 -8.69 11.34
CA ASN A 88 -6.34 -8.57 11.65
C ASN A 88 -5.47 -8.81 10.41
N GLU A 89 -5.85 -9.77 9.58
CA GLU A 89 -5.15 -10.08 8.34
C GLU A 89 -5.37 -8.98 7.30
N ARG A 90 -6.62 -8.52 7.17
CA ARG A 90 -6.95 -7.35 6.34
C ARG A 90 -6.10 -6.13 6.72
N GLY A 91 -5.97 -5.82 8.01
CA GLY A 91 -5.14 -4.73 8.52
C GLY A 91 -3.67 -4.87 8.12
N ARG A 92 -3.09 -6.07 8.22
CA ARG A 92 -1.71 -6.35 7.76
C ARG A 92 -1.56 -6.19 6.25
N LEU A 93 -2.54 -6.62 5.47
CA LEU A 93 -2.55 -6.46 4.01
C LEU A 93 -2.58 -4.98 3.63
N LEU A 94 -3.46 -4.20 4.24
CA LEU A 94 -3.57 -2.75 4.01
C LEU A 94 -2.30 -2.00 4.46
N TYR A 95 -1.70 -2.44 5.57
CA TYR A 95 -0.42 -1.91 6.01
C TYR A 95 0.67 -2.16 4.97
N LEU A 96 0.82 -3.40 4.50
CA LEU A 96 1.77 -3.72 3.44
C LEU A 96 1.50 -2.93 2.15
N ALA A 97 0.24 -2.82 1.74
CA ALA A 97 -0.17 -2.04 0.56
C ALA A 97 0.27 -0.59 0.67
N ASN A 98 0.22 -0.04 1.88
CA ASN A 98 0.56 1.34 2.14
C ASN A 98 2.07 1.61 2.10
N GLU A 99 2.90 0.60 2.34
CA GLU A 99 4.35 0.70 2.21
C GLU A 99 4.80 0.59 0.74
N LEU A 100 3.92 0.10 -0.16
CA LEU A 100 4.20 -0.04 -1.58
C LEU A 100 3.79 1.22 -2.34
N HIS A 101 4.75 1.88 -3.01
CA HIS A 101 4.51 3.14 -3.73
C HIS A 101 4.11 2.97 -5.19
N THR A 102 3.46 1.85 -5.54
CA THR A 102 3.16 1.52 -6.94
C THR A 102 1.76 1.97 -7.37
N PRO A 103 1.61 2.68 -8.51
CA PRO A 103 0.30 3.04 -9.08
C PRO A 103 -0.56 1.83 -9.46
N ALA A 104 0.04 0.65 -9.66
CA ALA A 104 -0.70 -0.59 -9.95
C ALA A 104 -1.74 -0.94 -8.86
N LEU A 105 -1.56 -0.43 -7.63
CA LEU A 105 -2.50 -0.59 -6.53
C LEU A 105 -3.74 0.32 -6.62
N LEU A 106 -3.94 1.08 -7.70
CA LEU A 106 -5.11 1.95 -7.86
C LEU A 106 -6.42 1.17 -7.72
N SER A 107 -6.54 0.03 -8.40
CA SER A 107 -7.74 -0.80 -8.33
C SER A 107 -7.94 -1.37 -6.93
N PHE A 108 -6.87 -1.82 -6.29
CA PHE A 108 -6.87 -2.29 -4.89
C PHE A 108 -7.42 -1.21 -3.94
N TRP A 109 -6.87 0.01 -3.98
CA TRP A 109 -7.35 1.08 -3.09
C TRP A 109 -8.77 1.53 -3.42
N THR A 110 -9.14 1.56 -4.70
CA THR A 110 -10.53 1.84 -5.12
C THR A 110 -11.49 0.82 -4.53
N ASN A 111 -11.14 -0.47 -4.59
CA ASN A 111 -11.93 -1.56 -4.02
C ASN A 111 -12.06 -1.45 -2.49
N VAL A 112 -10.99 -1.08 -1.79
CA VAL A 112 -11.03 -0.79 -0.34
C VAL A 112 -11.99 0.37 -0.02
N LEU A 113 -11.95 1.46 -0.79
CA LEU A 113 -12.85 2.61 -0.63
C LEU A 113 -14.31 2.24 -0.87
N GLU A 114 -14.55 1.45 -1.93
CA GLU A 114 -15.88 1.01 -2.37
C GLU A 114 -16.41 -0.19 -1.58
N ARG A 115 -15.69 -0.68 -0.58
CA ARG A 115 -16.07 -1.84 0.26
C ARG A 115 -16.24 -3.13 -0.56
N LYS A 116 -15.30 -3.40 -1.47
CA LYS A 116 -15.27 -4.60 -2.34
C LYS A 116 -14.00 -5.42 -2.12
N PRO A 117 -14.00 -6.42 -1.23
CA PRO A 117 -15.08 -6.82 -0.32
C PRO A 117 -15.19 -5.88 0.88
N LYS A 118 -16.33 -5.97 1.59
CA LYS A 118 -16.53 -5.31 2.88
C LYS A 118 -15.47 -5.77 3.87
N GLY A 119 -15.01 -4.86 4.73
CA GLY A 119 -14.15 -5.21 5.85
C GLY A 119 -14.93 -5.88 6.97
N LEU A 120 -16.16 -5.43 7.24
CA LEU A 120 -17.03 -5.99 8.27
C LEU A 120 -18.47 -6.15 7.74
N GLU A 121 -19.19 -7.16 8.21
CA GLU A 121 -20.60 -7.37 7.80
C GLU A 121 -21.54 -6.28 8.32
N ASN A 122 -21.25 -5.72 9.50
CA ASN A 122 -22.08 -4.77 10.22
C ASN A 122 -21.58 -3.30 10.13
N GLU A 123 -20.85 -2.95 9.06
CA GLU A 123 -20.27 -1.62 8.87
C GLU A 123 -21.26 -0.45 9.08
N ALA A 124 -22.49 -0.57 8.55
CA ALA A 124 -23.52 0.46 8.71
C ALA A 124 -23.83 0.71 10.20
N THR A 125 -24.01 -0.35 10.99
CA THR A 125 -24.27 -0.26 12.42
C THR A 125 -23.10 0.35 13.19
N LEU A 126 -21.86 0.06 12.77
CA LEU A 126 -20.67 0.63 13.38
C LEU A 126 -20.55 2.13 13.13
N LEU A 127 -20.90 2.59 11.93
CA LEU A 127 -20.86 4.02 11.59
C LEU A 127 -21.88 4.85 12.38
N ASP A 128 -23.01 4.25 12.75
CA ASP A 128 -24.07 4.88 13.55
C ASP A 128 -23.84 4.76 15.07
N ALA A 129 -22.82 4.02 15.50
CA ALA A 129 -22.53 3.81 16.91
C ALA A 129 -22.14 5.15 17.60
N LYS A 130 -22.74 5.41 18.76
CA LYS A 130 -22.49 6.64 19.54
C LYS A 130 -21.07 6.72 20.10
N GLU A 131 -20.49 5.57 20.47
CA GLU A 131 -19.15 5.49 21.03
C GLU A 131 -18.24 4.69 20.09
N PRO A 132 -17.04 5.20 19.76
CA PRO A 132 -16.13 4.51 18.86
C PRO A 132 -15.45 3.33 19.57
N GLY A 133 -15.80 2.11 19.13
CA GLY A 133 -15.05 0.89 19.46
C GLY A 133 -13.83 0.69 18.56
N VAL A 134 -13.01 -0.32 18.85
CA VAL A 134 -11.81 -0.68 18.08
C VAL A 134 -12.15 -0.94 16.61
N ASP A 135 -13.20 -1.71 16.34
CA ASP A 135 -13.65 -2.05 14.97
C ASP A 135 -13.98 -0.81 14.14
N LEU A 136 -14.59 0.22 14.76
CA LEU A 136 -14.89 1.48 14.07
C LEU A 136 -13.60 2.27 13.77
N LEU A 137 -12.61 2.22 14.65
CA LEU A 137 -11.31 2.86 14.42
C LEU A 137 -10.54 2.17 13.29
N GLU A 138 -10.55 0.84 13.25
CA GLU A 138 -9.93 0.06 12.17
C GLU A 138 -10.59 0.36 10.82
N LEU A 139 -11.92 0.33 10.78
CA LEU A 139 -12.71 0.70 9.59
C LEU A 139 -12.38 2.12 9.12
N ARG A 140 -12.31 3.08 10.04
CA ARG A 140 -11.91 4.47 9.71
C ARG A 140 -10.50 4.52 9.12
N ASN A 141 -9.54 3.85 9.75
CA ASN A 141 -8.15 3.84 9.29
C ASN A 141 -8.02 3.25 7.88
N GLU A 142 -8.77 2.19 7.59
CA GLU A 142 -8.83 1.59 6.26
C GLU A 142 -9.32 2.59 5.20
N ILE A 143 -10.44 3.26 5.46
CA ILE A 143 -11.01 4.26 4.53
C ILE A 143 -10.07 5.45 4.36
N TYR A 144 -9.53 5.99 5.45
CA TYR A 144 -8.59 7.11 5.38
C TYR A 144 -7.31 6.74 4.60
N SER A 145 -6.82 5.52 4.77
CA SER A 145 -5.65 5.02 4.03
C SER A 145 -5.95 4.94 2.53
N SER A 146 -7.13 4.44 2.15
CA SER A 146 -7.53 4.40 0.74
C SER A 146 -7.69 5.81 0.15
N LEU A 147 -8.41 6.71 0.84
CA LEU A 147 -8.58 8.10 0.40
C LEU A 147 -7.24 8.80 0.20
N ARG A 148 -6.28 8.60 1.12
CA ARG A 148 -4.93 9.15 1.02
C ARG A 148 -4.17 8.59 -0.18
N ASN A 149 -4.16 7.27 -0.37
CA ASN A 149 -3.41 6.65 -1.46
C ASN A 149 -3.99 7.03 -2.84
N LEU A 150 -5.31 7.06 -2.98
CA LEU A 150 -5.96 7.54 -4.19
C LEU A 150 -5.65 9.02 -4.46
N ALA A 151 -5.58 9.86 -3.42
CA ALA A 151 -5.16 11.25 -3.56
C ALA A 151 -3.73 11.36 -4.10
N VAL A 152 -2.79 10.58 -3.56
CA VAL A 152 -1.41 10.52 -4.04
C VAL A 152 -1.36 10.11 -5.52
N PHE A 153 -2.13 9.10 -5.91
CA PHE A 153 -2.17 8.63 -7.30
C PHE A 153 -2.81 9.64 -8.24
N SER A 154 -3.81 10.40 -7.76
CA SER A 154 -4.54 11.37 -8.57
C SER A 154 -3.71 12.55 -9.10
N TYR A 155 -2.51 12.78 -8.56
CA TYR A 155 -1.55 13.73 -9.17
C TYR A 155 -1.04 13.30 -10.54
N LYS A 156 -1.11 12.01 -10.86
CA LYS A 156 -0.59 11.42 -12.11
C LYS A 156 -1.62 10.61 -12.89
N ASP A 157 -2.69 10.17 -12.24
CA ASP A 157 -3.72 9.31 -12.83
C ASP A 157 -5.13 9.88 -12.57
N GLU A 158 -5.81 10.30 -13.64
CA GLU A 158 -7.16 10.87 -13.56
C GLU A 158 -8.18 9.86 -13.04
N SER A 159 -7.97 8.55 -13.26
CA SER A 159 -8.91 7.52 -12.79
C SER A 159 -8.96 7.43 -11.25
N ALA A 160 -7.87 7.79 -10.56
CA ALA A 160 -7.87 7.91 -9.10
C ALA A 160 -8.66 9.14 -8.62
N LEU A 161 -8.58 10.27 -9.35
CA LEU A 161 -9.39 11.46 -9.08
C LEU A 161 -10.89 11.16 -9.31
N ASP A 162 -11.20 10.40 -10.35
CA ASP A 162 -12.56 9.95 -10.65
C ASP A 162 -13.10 9.03 -9.56
N ALA A 163 -12.29 8.12 -9.02
CA ALA A 163 -12.68 7.27 -7.90
C ALA A 163 -13.04 8.10 -6.65
N LEU A 164 -12.20 9.08 -6.28
CA LEU A 164 -12.48 10.02 -5.19
C LEU A 164 -13.76 10.82 -5.44
N THR A 165 -13.92 11.35 -6.67
CA THR A 165 -15.07 12.15 -7.06
C THR A 165 -16.37 11.35 -7.01
N ARG A 166 -16.35 10.12 -7.52
CA ARG A 166 -17.47 9.19 -7.46
C ARG A 166 -17.87 8.91 -6.02
N TYR A 167 -16.90 8.59 -5.16
CA TYR A 167 -17.17 8.33 -3.75
C TYR A 167 -17.72 9.56 -3.02
N ALA A 168 -17.17 10.75 -3.27
CA ALA A 168 -17.67 11.99 -2.68
C ALA A 168 -19.13 12.28 -3.09
N LYS A 169 -19.50 11.99 -4.34
CA LYS A 169 -20.85 12.27 -4.87
C LYS A 169 -21.89 11.22 -4.49
N ALA A 170 -21.54 9.96 -4.63
CA ALA A 170 -22.46 8.84 -4.52
C ALA A 170 -21.74 7.61 -3.96
N PRO A 171 -21.42 7.58 -2.65
CA PRO A 171 -20.89 6.37 -2.03
C PRO A 171 -21.96 5.27 -2.01
N ASP A 172 -21.56 4.04 -1.68
CA ASP A 172 -22.51 2.95 -1.44
C ASP A 172 -23.58 3.40 -0.42
N PRO A 173 -24.88 3.26 -0.72
CA PRO A 173 -25.95 3.66 0.19
C PRO A 173 -25.88 3.00 1.57
N ASN A 174 -25.34 1.78 1.65
CA ASN A 174 -25.15 1.04 2.91
C ASN A 174 -23.90 1.49 3.68
N PHE A 175 -23.07 2.35 3.07
CA PHE A 175 -21.84 2.89 3.64
C PHE A 175 -21.70 4.41 3.38
N ASN A 176 -22.83 5.13 3.39
CA ASN A 176 -22.84 6.56 3.15
C ASN A 176 -22.53 7.34 4.43
N ASN A 177 -21.31 7.85 4.55
CA ASN A 177 -20.89 8.66 5.70
C ASN A 177 -20.40 10.04 5.27
N THR A 178 -21.02 11.10 5.77
CA THR A 178 -20.65 12.49 5.43
C THR A 178 -19.21 12.85 5.80
N LEU A 179 -18.64 12.28 6.87
CA LEU A 179 -17.25 12.56 7.27
C LEU A 179 -16.25 12.02 6.24
N PHE A 180 -16.44 10.79 5.76
CA PHE A 180 -15.57 10.22 4.72
C PHE A 180 -15.74 10.92 3.38
N ARG A 181 -16.98 11.30 3.03
CA ARG A 181 -17.23 12.13 1.83
C ARG A 181 -16.56 13.50 1.93
N LYS A 182 -16.54 14.11 3.13
CA LYS A 182 -15.86 15.39 3.40
C LYS A 182 -14.35 15.25 3.23
N GLU A 183 -13.77 14.18 3.74
CA GLU A 183 -12.36 13.87 3.54
C GLU A 183 -12.02 13.68 2.05
N ALA A 184 -12.81 12.87 1.32
CA ALA A 184 -12.64 12.68 -0.11
C ALA A 184 -12.69 14.01 -0.86
N TYR A 185 -13.65 14.88 -0.54
CA TYR A 185 -13.74 16.23 -1.10
C TYR A 185 -12.47 17.06 -0.82
N TYR A 186 -11.94 17.03 0.40
CA TYR A 186 -10.71 17.75 0.71
C TYR A 186 -9.51 17.24 -0.09
N ARG A 187 -9.39 15.92 -0.27
CA ARG A 187 -8.36 15.33 -1.13
C ARG A 187 -8.50 15.76 -2.59
N ILE A 188 -9.72 15.76 -3.13
CA ILE A 188 -9.99 16.30 -4.48
C ILE A 188 -9.57 17.77 -4.55
N ARG A 189 -9.88 18.57 -3.51
CA ARG A 189 -9.53 20.00 -3.46
C ARG A 189 -8.02 20.24 -3.44
N GLU A 190 -7.26 19.42 -2.71
CA GLU A 190 -5.79 19.49 -2.64
C GLU A 190 -5.12 19.20 -3.99
N VAL A 191 -5.71 18.32 -4.80
CA VAL A 191 -5.16 17.89 -6.08
C VAL A 191 -5.69 18.75 -7.23
N ASN A 192 -6.99 19.03 -7.25
CA ASN A 192 -7.69 19.76 -8.30
C ASN A 192 -8.90 20.54 -7.74
N ALA A 193 -8.68 21.80 -7.36
CA ALA A 193 -9.72 22.67 -6.82
C ALA A 193 -10.93 22.88 -7.76
N THR A 194 -10.72 22.84 -9.08
CA THR A 194 -11.81 22.95 -10.06
C THR A 194 -12.70 21.71 -10.04
N ALA A 195 -12.12 20.52 -10.00
CA ALA A 195 -12.86 19.27 -9.84
C ALA A 195 -13.64 19.25 -8.53
N ALA A 196 -13.05 19.74 -7.43
CA ALA A 196 -13.72 19.86 -6.14
C ALA A 196 -14.94 20.79 -6.20
N ALA A 197 -14.82 21.96 -6.82
CA ALA A 197 -15.94 22.89 -7.00
C ALA A 197 -17.09 22.27 -7.82
N ARG A 198 -16.76 21.58 -8.92
CA ARG A 198 -17.75 20.85 -9.74
C ARG A 198 -18.45 19.76 -8.93
N THR A 199 -17.66 18.96 -8.20
CA THR A 199 -18.15 17.88 -7.33
C THR A 199 -19.25 18.37 -6.40
N ILE A 200 -19.03 19.49 -5.70
CA ILE A 200 -20.04 20.08 -4.79
C ILE A 200 -21.23 20.69 -5.54
N SER A 201 -20.97 21.37 -6.66
CA SER A 201 -22.04 22.04 -7.43
C SER A 201 -23.06 21.05 -7.99
N GLU A 202 -22.61 19.84 -8.32
CA GLU A 202 -23.41 18.76 -8.89
C GLU A 202 -24.25 18.01 -7.84
N LEU A 203 -23.96 18.23 -6.55
CA LEU A 203 -24.77 17.66 -5.47
C LEU A 203 -26.11 18.39 -5.35
N SER A 204 -27.13 17.64 -4.90
CA SER A 204 -28.41 18.24 -4.54
C SER A 204 -28.23 19.33 -3.46
N LYS A 205 -29.12 20.33 -3.44
CA LYS A 205 -29.05 21.41 -2.44
C LYS A 205 -29.16 20.92 -1.00
N SER A 206 -29.84 19.80 -0.79
CA SER A 206 -30.04 19.14 0.51
C SER A 206 -28.91 18.18 0.89
N ASP A 207 -27.90 17.98 0.02
CA ASP A 207 -26.81 17.06 0.33
C ASP A 207 -25.98 17.59 1.51
N PRO A 208 -25.77 16.78 2.58
CA PRO A 208 -24.97 17.19 3.74
C PRO A 208 -23.56 17.66 3.39
N LEU A 209 -22.94 17.09 2.35
CA LEU A 209 -21.60 17.49 1.92
C LEU A 209 -21.57 18.91 1.33
N ARG A 210 -22.70 19.44 0.86
CA ARG A 210 -22.78 20.81 0.32
C ARG A 210 -22.76 21.88 1.41
N ALA A 211 -23.21 21.55 2.63
CA ALA A 211 -23.20 22.44 3.79
C ALA A 211 -21.92 22.31 4.65
N ALA A 212 -21.21 21.20 4.53
CA ALA A 212 -20.03 20.88 5.33
C ALA A 212 -18.74 21.70 5.06
N PRO A 213 -18.44 22.22 3.85
CA PRO A 213 -17.17 22.91 3.58
C PRO A 213 -17.14 24.39 3.97
N SER A 214 -18.18 24.93 4.60
CA SER A 214 -18.26 26.33 5.05
C SER A 214 -17.91 26.57 6.52
N HIS A 215 -17.47 25.53 7.24
CA HIS A 215 -16.97 25.62 8.61
C HIS A 215 -15.51 25.17 8.65
N ASP A 216 -14.62 26.10 8.33
CA ASP A 216 -13.20 26.08 8.72
C ASP A 216 -13.01 27.12 9.84
#